data_AF-A0A7L2XF00-F1
#
_entry.id   AF-A0A7L2XF00-F1
#
_cell.length_a   1.000
_cell.length_b   1.000
_cell.length_c   1.000
_cell.angle_alpha   90.00
_cell.angle_beta   90.00
_cell.angle_gamma   90.00
#
_symmetry.space_group_name_H-M   'P 1'
#
loop_
_entity.id
_entity.type
_entity.pdbx_description
1 polymer ?
#
loop_
_entity_poly.entity_id
_entity_poly.type
_entity_poly.pdbx_seq_one_letter_code
_entity_poly.pdbx_strand_id
1 'polypeptide(L)'
;LPASLAAPYSGMAAPGAAALVQYVVLRGDLARPPLAWPLGAVVAQGCHAALAAVHEYRERPDTGAYLEMGGAMRTVVLEAPDENSLLDLGKILKQNGVEHRIWMENPEGIPTCLALRPYPKNQVQQHLRNFKLLK
;
A
#
# COMPACT_ATOMS: atom_id res chain seq x y z
N LEU A 1 8.95 40.01 14.87
CA LEU A 1 8.63 40.09 13.42
C LEU A 1 9.95 40.05 12.65
N PRO A 2 9.99 39.51 11.40
CA PRO A 2 8.86 39.11 10.55
C PRO A 2 8.73 37.57 10.45
N ALA A 3 7.56 36.94 10.35
CA ALA A 3 6.49 37.05 9.36
C ALA A 3 6.98 36.85 7.93
N SER A 4 7.11 35.59 7.51
CA SER A 4 7.15 35.22 6.09
C SER A 4 5.73 34.86 5.65
N LEU A 5 5.25 35.57 4.63
CA LEU A 5 3.96 35.44 3.99
C LEU A 5 3.96 34.30 2.94
N ALA A 6 2.82 33.60 2.91
CA ALA A 6 2.18 32.94 1.75
C ALA A 6 2.93 31.76 1.10
N ALA A 7 2.27 30.63 0.79
CA ALA A 7 0.95 30.56 0.17
C ALA A 7 0.05 29.46 0.78
N PRO A 8 -1.28 29.62 0.71
CA PRO A 8 -2.19 28.54 0.97
C PRO A 8 -2.10 27.57 -0.20
N TYR A 9 -1.42 26.43 -0.03
CA TYR A 9 -1.79 25.25 -0.80
C TYR A 9 -3.08 24.68 -0.21
N SER A 10 -4.14 25.50 -0.19
CA SER A 10 -5.47 24.99 -0.46
C SER A 10 -5.44 24.59 -1.93
N GLY A 11 -4.78 23.46 -2.22
CA GLY A 11 -4.77 22.87 -3.53
C GLY A 11 -6.21 22.54 -3.86
N MET A 12 -6.83 23.40 -4.67
CA MET A 12 -7.95 23.03 -5.51
C MET A 12 -7.61 21.67 -6.10
N ALA A 13 -8.24 20.62 -5.58
CA ALA A 13 -8.30 19.37 -6.29
C ALA A 13 -8.91 19.72 -7.65
N ALA A 14 -8.09 19.68 -8.70
CA ALA A 14 -8.57 19.86 -10.06
C ALA A 14 -9.75 18.89 -10.25
N PRO A 15 -10.90 19.34 -10.75
CA PRO A 15 -12.02 18.44 -11.01
C PRO A 15 -11.54 17.35 -11.97
N GLY A 16 -11.36 16.12 -11.47
CA GLY A 16 -10.81 15.00 -12.24
C GLY A 16 -9.51 14.37 -11.71
N ALA A 17 -8.83 14.95 -10.72
CA ALA A 17 -7.69 14.29 -10.09
C ALA A 17 -8.17 13.15 -9.18
N ALA A 18 -7.93 11.89 -9.57
CA ALA A 18 -8.33 10.73 -8.78
C ALA A 18 -7.63 10.73 -7.42
N ALA A 19 -8.38 10.40 -6.35
CA ALA A 19 -7.84 10.36 -5.00
C ALA A 19 -6.62 9.44 -4.90
N LEU A 20 -5.54 9.94 -4.27
CA LEU A 20 -4.36 9.13 -3.94
C LEU A 20 -4.71 8.09 -2.89
N VAL A 21 -4.16 6.90 -3.04
CA VAL A 21 -4.39 5.77 -2.14
C VAL A 21 -3.15 4.89 -2.10
N GLN A 22 -2.86 4.34 -0.92
CA GLN A 22 -1.94 3.21 -0.80
C GLN A 22 -2.74 1.91 -0.66
N TYR A 23 -2.46 0.94 -1.51
CA TYR A 23 -3.01 -0.40 -1.35
C TYR A 23 -1.99 -1.31 -0.67
N VAL A 24 -2.46 -2.03 0.35
CA VAL A 24 -1.72 -3.05 1.09
C VAL A 24 -2.51 -4.34 0.95
N VAL A 25 -1.88 -5.40 0.46
CA VAL A 25 -2.49 -6.72 0.27
C VAL A 25 -1.79 -7.69 1.20
N LEU A 26 -2.49 -8.10 2.24
CA LEU A 26 -1.97 -8.95 3.30
C LEU A 26 -2.47 -10.38 3.11
N ARG A 27 -1.61 -11.36 3.34
CA ARG A 27 -2.01 -12.76 3.38
C ARG A 27 -2.95 -13.02 4.55
N GLY A 28 -4.18 -13.42 4.25
CA GLY A 28 -5.18 -13.77 5.26
C GLY A 28 -4.96 -15.14 5.89
N ASP A 29 -4.29 -16.06 5.19
CA ASP A 29 -3.94 -17.38 5.71
C ASP A 29 -2.96 -17.32 6.89
N LEU A 30 -2.18 -16.25 7.03
CA LEU A 30 -1.30 -16.05 8.18
C LEU A 30 -2.05 -16.16 9.51
N ALA A 31 -3.24 -15.56 9.60
CA ALA A 31 -4.05 -15.55 10.82
C ALA A 31 -4.83 -16.86 11.05
N ARG A 32 -4.81 -17.80 10.09
CA ARG A 32 -5.63 -19.02 10.11
C ARG A 32 -4.74 -20.26 10.25
N PRO A 33 -5.28 -21.38 10.77
CA PRO A 33 -4.55 -22.64 10.73
C PRO A 33 -4.13 -23.00 9.29
N PRO A 34 -2.92 -23.56 9.10
CA PRO A 34 -2.00 -24.02 10.15
C PRO A 34 -1.05 -22.95 10.71
N LEU A 35 -1.00 -21.75 10.12
CA LEU A 35 -0.04 -20.71 10.52
C LEU A 35 -0.43 -20.05 11.85
N ALA A 36 -1.70 -19.67 11.99
CA ALA A 36 -2.31 -19.15 13.21
C ALA A 36 -1.50 -18.02 13.90
N TRP A 37 -0.94 -17.11 13.10
CA TRP A 37 -0.18 -15.98 13.60
C TRP A 37 -1.05 -15.09 14.49
N PRO A 38 -0.50 -14.56 15.60
CA PRO A 38 -1.21 -13.62 16.44
C PRO A 38 -1.52 -12.35 15.65
N LEU A 39 -2.68 -11.74 15.91
CA LEU A 39 -3.15 -10.53 15.20
C LEU A 39 -2.09 -9.44 15.14
N GLY A 40 -1.36 -9.20 16.24
CA GLY A 40 -0.30 -8.19 16.29
C GLY A 40 0.82 -8.46 15.29
N ALA A 41 1.22 -9.72 15.09
CA ALA A 41 2.24 -10.09 14.11
C ALA A 41 1.73 -9.83 12.68
N VAL A 42 0.48 -10.21 12.39
CA VAL A 42 -0.16 -9.98 11.09
C VAL A 42 -0.27 -8.48 10.78
N VAL A 43 -0.68 -7.67 11.75
CA VAL A 43 -0.74 -6.20 11.62
C VAL A 43 0.64 -5.61 11.33
N ALA A 44 1.68 -6.07 12.02
CA ALA A 44 3.04 -5.60 11.80
C ALA A 44 3.50 -5.82 10.36
N GLN A 45 3.14 -6.95 9.72
CA GLN A 45 3.47 -7.22 8.31
C GLN A 45 2.90 -6.14 7.37
N GLY A 46 1.64 -5.75 7.58
CA GLY A 46 1.01 -4.67 6.82
C GLY A 46 1.72 -3.33 7.00
N CYS A 47 2.08 -2.99 8.24
CA CYS A 47 2.84 -1.78 8.57
C CYS A 47 4.22 -1.76 7.89
N HIS A 48 4.97 -2.86 8.00
CA HIS A 48 6.29 -2.98 7.40
C HIS A 48 6.23 -2.89 5.88
N ALA A 49 5.30 -3.60 5.23
CA ALA A 49 5.13 -3.53 3.79
C ALA A 49 4.79 -2.10 3.32
N ALA A 50 3.84 -1.45 3.98
CA ALA A 50 3.43 -0.08 3.65
C ALA A 50 4.59 0.92 3.77
N LEU A 51 5.33 0.86 4.87
CA LEU A 51 6.50 1.72 5.10
C LEU A 51 7.64 1.41 4.13
N ALA A 52 7.90 0.13 3.84
CA ALA A 52 8.94 -0.28 2.90
C ALA A 52 8.64 0.23 1.49
N ALA A 53 7.38 0.12 1.01
CA ALA A 53 6.98 0.67 -0.28
C ALA A 53 7.11 2.20 -0.33
N VAL A 54 6.66 2.91 0.71
CA VAL A 54 6.82 4.37 0.78
C VAL A 54 8.30 4.76 0.77
N HIS A 55 9.14 4.07 1.55
CA HIS A 55 10.56 4.37 1.62
C HIS A 55 11.28 4.10 0.29
N GLU A 56 11.02 2.95 -0.33
CA GLU A 56 11.63 2.56 -1.61
C GLU A 56 11.26 3.54 -2.73
N TYR A 57 10.00 4.01 -2.76
CA TYR A 57 9.48 4.88 -3.80
C TYR A 57 9.27 6.33 -3.33
N ARG A 58 10.06 6.79 -2.35
CA ARG A 58 9.91 8.11 -1.71
C ARG A 58 10.11 9.29 -2.66
N GLU A 59 10.89 9.11 -3.72
CA GLU A 59 11.16 10.15 -4.72
C GLU A 59 10.07 10.23 -5.81
N ARG A 60 9.02 9.38 -5.75
CA ARG A 60 7.90 9.47 -6.68
C ARG A 60 6.98 10.64 -6.28
N PRO A 61 6.55 11.50 -7.22
CA PRO A 61 5.70 12.65 -6.90
C PRO A 61 4.40 12.28 -6.16
N ASP A 62 3.74 11.19 -6.56
CA ASP A 62 2.53 10.70 -5.89
C ASP A 62 2.79 10.26 -4.45
N THR A 63 3.96 9.69 -4.17
CA THR A 63 4.37 9.30 -2.81
C THR A 63 4.56 10.53 -1.93
N GLY A 64 5.26 11.55 -2.43
CA GLY A 64 5.43 12.83 -1.73
C GLY A 64 4.08 13.51 -1.48
N ALA A 65 3.25 13.65 -2.51
CA ALA A 65 1.92 14.25 -2.40
C ALA A 65 1.03 13.49 -1.41
N TYR A 66 1.11 12.16 -1.38
CA TYR A 66 0.40 11.33 -0.40
C TYR A 66 0.87 11.62 1.03
N LEU A 67 2.18 11.73 1.27
CA LEU A 67 2.72 12.03 2.61
C LEU A 67 2.34 13.44 3.09
N GLU A 68 2.30 14.44 2.20
CA GLU A 68 1.83 15.80 2.53
C GLU A 68 0.35 15.84 2.95
N MET A 69 -0.46 14.82 2.61
CA MET A 69 -1.85 14.73 3.09
C MET A 69 -1.95 14.48 4.60
N GLY A 70 -0.87 14.02 5.25
CA GLY A 70 -0.84 13.77 6.70
C GLY A 70 -1.99 12.87 7.17
N GLY A 71 -2.81 13.37 8.09
CA GLY A 71 -3.95 12.63 8.64
C GLY A 71 -5.07 12.28 7.64
N ALA A 72 -5.05 12.87 6.43
CA ALA A 72 -5.99 12.57 5.36
C ALA A 72 -5.52 11.43 4.44
N MET A 73 -4.33 10.87 4.66
CA MET A 73 -3.83 9.70 3.93
C MET A 73 -4.83 8.55 3.97
N ARG A 74 -4.98 7.86 2.83
CA ARG A 74 -5.86 6.70 2.71
C ARG A 74 -5.07 5.45 2.34
N THR A 75 -5.02 4.52 3.29
CA THR A 75 -4.59 3.15 3.04
C THR A 75 -5.81 2.23 2.92
N VAL A 76 -5.83 1.38 1.90
CA VAL A 76 -6.82 0.30 1.73
C VAL A 76 -6.12 -1.03 1.91
N VAL A 77 -6.59 -1.80 2.89
CA VAL A 77 -6.06 -3.13 3.19
C VAL A 77 -6.96 -4.20 2.57
N LEU A 78 -6.38 -5.01 1.71
CA LEU A 78 -7.01 -6.12 1.02
C LEU A 78 -6.43 -7.45 1.49
N GLU A 79 -7.21 -8.51 1.35
CA GLU A 79 -6.79 -9.87 1.71
C GLU A 79 -6.42 -10.67 0.47
N ALA A 80 -5.17 -11.14 0.41
CA ALA A 80 -4.79 -12.26 -0.43
C ALA A 80 -5.14 -13.58 0.31
N PRO A 81 -5.84 -14.53 -0.34
CA PRO A 81 -6.19 -15.80 0.29
C PRO A 81 -4.98 -16.59 0.82
N ASP A 82 -3.89 -16.58 0.06
CA ASP A 82 -2.68 -17.35 0.30
C ASP A 82 -1.43 -16.72 -0.36
N GLU A 83 -0.28 -17.38 -0.18
CA GLU A 83 1.01 -17.02 -0.79
C GLU A 83 0.96 -16.93 -2.32
N ASN A 84 0.37 -17.93 -2.98
CA ASN A 84 0.33 -17.98 -4.44
C ASN A 84 -0.44 -16.79 -5.01
N SER A 85 -1.60 -16.48 -4.41
CA SER A 85 -2.42 -15.34 -4.78
C SER A 85 -1.67 -14.01 -4.62
N LEU A 86 -0.86 -13.87 -3.56
CA LEU A 86 -0.03 -12.69 -3.33
C LEU A 86 1.08 -12.56 -4.39
N LEU A 87 1.78 -13.65 -4.69
CA LEU A 87 2.87 -13.67 -5.66
C LEU A 87 2.37 -13.46 -7.10
N ASP A 88 1.22 -14.03 -7.44
CA ASP A 88 0.59 -13.85 -8.75
C ASP A 88 0.13 -12.41 -8.94
N LEU A 89 -0.39 -11.75 -7.91
CA LEU A 89 -0.62 -10.31 -7.94
C LEU A 89 0.69 -9.55 -8.21
N GLY A 90 1.78 -9.89 -7.51
CA GLY A 90 3.09 -9.26 -7.75
C GLY A 90 3.56 -9.40 -9.21
N LYS A 91 3.38 -10.58 -9.81
CA LYS A 91 3.68 -10.81 -11.24
C LYS A 91 2.82 -9.91 -12.14
N ILE A 92 1.52 -9.85 -11.90
CA ILE A 92 0.59 -9.00 -12.68
C ILE A 92 0.98 -7.53 -12.57
N LEU A 93 1.24 -7.03 -11.37
CA LEU A 93 1.63 -5.64 -11.15
C LEU A 93 2.95 -5.33 -11.85
N LYS A 94 3.95 -6.22 -11.74
CA LYS A 94 5.24 -6.07 -12.44
C LYS A 94 5.07 -6.02 -13.97
N GLN A 95 4.25 -6.91 -14.54
CA GLN A 95 3.96 -6.95 -15.97
C GLN A 95 3.29 -5.67 -16.47
N ASN A 96 2.48 -5.03 -15.62
CA ASN A 96 1.78 -3.78 -15.95
C ASN A 96 2.54 -2.52 -15.53
N GLY A 97 3.81 -2.66 -15.09
CA GLY A 97 4.63 -1.51 -14.68
C GLY A 97 4.16 -0.82 -13.40
N VAL A 98 3.38 -1.50 -12.56
CA VAL A 98 2.91 -0.98 -11.27
C VAL A 98 3.95 -1.30 -10.19
N GLU A 99 4.66 -0.27 -9.74
CA GLU A 99 5.67 -0.36 -8.68
C GLU A 99 5.03 -0.78 -7.34
N HIS A 100 5.59 -1.82 -6.75
CA HIS A 100 5.11 -2.43 -5.51
C HIS A 100 6.26 -3.13 -4.80
N ARG A 101 6.11 -3.32 -3.49
CA ARG A 101 7.03 -4.06 -2.63
C ARG A 101 6.35 -5.31 -2.11
N ILE A 102 7.01 -6.47 -2.25
CA ILE A 102 6.67 -7.68 -1.49
C ILE A 102 7.51 -7.66 -0.21
N TRP A 103 6.84 -7.76 0.92
CA TRP A 103 7.45 -7.88 2.24
C TRP A 103 7.67 -9.36 2.58
N MET A 104 8.90 -9.65 3.01
CA MET A 104 9.35 -10.98 3.38
C MET A 104 9.61 -11.00 4.89
N GLU A 105 8.97 -11.90 5.62
CA GLU A 105 9.27 -12.10 7.03
C GLU A 105 10.55 -12.93 7.19
N ASN A 106 11.43 -12.50 8.09
CA ASN A 106 12.65 -13.22 8.47
C ASN A 106 12.51 -13.77 9.89
N PRO A 107 13.18 -14.88 10.23
CA PRO A 107 14.16 -15.62 9.41
C PRO A 107 13.57 -16.61 8.40
N GLU A 108 12.27 -16.86 8.41
CA GLU A 108 11.62 -17.91 7.61
C GLU A 108 11.64 -17.64 6.10
N GLY A 109 11.83 -16.39 5.70
CA GLY A 109 11.92 -15.99 4.30
C GLY A 109 10.60 -16.13 3.55
N ILE A 110 9.46 -15.95 4.23
CA ILE A 110 8.14 -16.12 3.63
C ILE A 110 7.53 -14.78 3.20
N PRO A 111 6.88 -14.69 2.02
CA PRO A 111 6.19 -13.48 1.59
C PRO A 111 4.89 -13.34 2.37
N THR A 112 4.74 -12.27 3.15
CA THR A 112 3.57 -12.08 4.04
C THR A 112 2.62 -11.01 3.53
N CYS A 113 3.14 -9.98 2.87
CA CYS A 113 2.36 -8.83 2.46
C CYS A 113 2.93 -8.20 1.19
N LEU A 114 2.10 -7.50 0.43
CA LEU A 114 2.47 -6.70 -0.72
C LEU A 114 1.92 -5.30 -0.52
N ALA A 115 2.71 -4.26 -0.77
CA ALA A 115 2.22 -2.88 -0.77
C ALA A 115 2.61 -2.18 -2.06
N LEU A 116 1.66 -1.48 -2.67
CA LEU A 116 1.97 -0.54 -3.73
C LEU A 116 2.57 0.72 -3.09
N ARG A 117 3.35 1.49 -3.86
CA ARG A 117 3.50 2.91 -3.52
C ARG A 117 2.13 3.61 -3.57
N PRO A 118 2.00 4.83 -3.04
CA PRO A 118 0.82 5.63 -3.30
C PRO A 118 0.60 5.87 -4.81
N TYR A 119 -0.64 5.72 -5.26
CA TYR A 119 -1.08 5.94 -6.64
C TYR A 119 -2.42 6.66 -6.69
N PRO A 120 -2.71 7.40 -7.77
CA PRO A 120 -4.08 7.75 -8.13
C PRO A 120 -4.93 6.48 -8.25
N LYS A 121 -6.03 6.40 -7.50
CA LYS A 121 -6.83 5.17 -7.36
C LYS A 121 -7.23 4.53 -8.70
N ASN A 122 -7.62 5.36 -9.67
CA ASN A 122 -8.08 4.92 -10.99
C ASN A 122 -7.00 4.22 -11.83
N GLN A 123 -5.70 4.44 -11.54
CA GLN A 123 -4.61 3.79 -12.29
C GLN A 123 -4.38 2.34 -11.87
N VAL A 124 -4.67 2.01 -10.61
CA VAL A 124 -4.25 0.71 -10.03
C VAL A 124 -5.42 -0.17 -9.58
N GLN A 125 -6.60 0.41 -9.29
CA GLN A 125 -7.73 -0.34 -8.72
C GLN A 125 -8.16 -1.55 -9.59
N GLN A 126 -8.02 -1.46 -10.91
CA GLN A 126 -8.40 -2.54 -11.83
C GLN A 126 -7.64 -3.86 -11.56
N HIS A 127 -6.40 -3.79 -11.08
CA HIS A 127 -5.58 -4.97 -10.76
C HIS A 127 -5.95 -5.60 -9.41
N LEU A 128 -6.68 -4.88 -8.57
CA LEU A 128 -6.97 -5.25 -7.18
C LEU A 128 -8.43 -5.65 -6.94
N ARG A 129 -9.30 -5.48 -7.94
CA ARG A 129 -10.76 -5.71 -7.83
C ARG A 129 -11.17 -7.13 -7.40
N ASN A 130 -10.30 -8.12 -7.62
CA ASN A 130 -10.56 -9.52 -7.27
C ASN A 130 -10.25 -9.82 -5.80
N PHE A 131 -9.55 -8.92 -5.11
CA PHE A 131 -9.24 -9.03 -3.69
C PHE A 131 -10.31 -8.32 -2.86
N LYS A 132 -10.66 -8.89 -1.71
CA LYS A 132 -11.66 -8.34 -0.79
C LYS A 132 -10.97 -7.50 0.26
N LEU A 133 -11.72 -6.59 0.90
CA LEU A 133 -11.24 -5.92 2.12
C LEU A 133 -10.90 -6.98 3.18
N LEU A 134 -9.74 -6.84 3.80
CA LEU A 134 -9.35 -7.66 4.94
C LEU A 134 -10.31 -7.38 6.10
N LYS A 135 -10.85 -8.44 6.71
CA LYS A 135 -11.81 -8.36 7.83
C LYS A 135 -11.17 -8.68 9.16
#